data_AF-A0A7S0CT30-F1
#
_entry.id   AF-A0A7S0CT30-F1
#
_cell.length_a   1.000
_cell.length_b   1.000
_cell.length_c   1.000
_cell.angle_alpha   90.00
_cell.angle_beta   90.00
_cell.angle_gamma   90.00
#
_symmetry.space_group_name_H-M   'P 1'
#
loop_
_entity.id
_entity.type
_entity.pdbx_description
1 polymer ?
#
loop_
_entity_poly.entity_id
_entity_poly.type
_entity_poly.pdbx_seq_one_letter_code
_entity_poly.pdbx_strand_id
1 'polypeptide(L)'
;GAFNITDVVLPLPGNRVIYSESLKSLYEEICKKDGVQLTGFAHTVKEYSFGFLPGAYRKLVIKPDKIEYSFARYSDPNADLTATDLMRVEAGDDSVQALGEDKD
;
A
#
# COMPACT_ATOMS: atom_id res chain seq x y z
N GLY A 1 -19.71 -3.62 -20.23
CA GLY A 1 -18.30 -3.20 -20.11
C GLY A 1 -17.51 -4.33 -19.50
N ALA A 2 -16.30 -4.60 -19.99
CA ALA A 2 -15.39 -5.56 -19.38
C ALA A 2 -14.46 -4.81 -18.42
N PHE A 3 -14.36 -5.28 -17.18
CA PHE A 3 -13.50 -4.70 -16.14
C PHE A 3 -12.47 -5.74 -15.70
N ASN A 4 -11.25 -5.30 -15.37
CA ASN A 4 -10.20 -6.15 -14.83
C ASN A 4 -10.20 -6.08 -13.29
N ILE A 5 -9.55 -7.06 -12.65
CA ILE A 5 -9.40 -7.06 -11.19
C ILE A 5 -8.64 -5.83 -10.67
N THR A 6 -7.76 -5.23 -11.48
CA THR A 6 -7.01 -4.00 -11.15
C THR A 6 -7.86 -2.72 -11.19
N ASP A 7 -9.06 -2.80 -11.77
CA ASP A 7 -10.01 -1.69 -11.84
C ASP A 7 -10.95 -1.67 -10.62
N VAL A 8 -11.01 -2.80 -9.88
CA VAL A 8 -11.85 -2.94 -8.69
C VAL A 8 -11.30 -2.08 -7.55
N VAL A 9 -12.18 -1.28 -6.97
CA VAL A 9 -11.91 -0.46 -5.79
C VAL A 9 -12.82 -0.84 -4.63
N LEU A 10 -12.30 -0.72 -3.41
CA LEU A 10 -13.07 -0.87 -2.18
C LEU A 10 -13.21 0.48 -1.47
N PRO A 11 -14.35 0.72 -0.80
CA PRO A 11 -14.57 1.94 -0.02
C PRO A 11 -13.75 1.91 1.28
N LEU A 12 -13.07 3.01 1.57
CA LEU A 12 -12.57 3.33 2.89
C LEU A 12 -13.71 3.96 3.70
N PRO A 13 -13.93 3.55 4.97
CA PRO A 13 -15.09 3.97 5.71
C PRO A 13 -15.28 5.48 5.82
N GLY A 14 -16.50 5.95 5.53
CA GLY A 14 -16.88 7.35 5.65
C GLY A 14 -18.30 7.64 5.18
N ASN A 15 -18.68 8.91 5.25
CA ASN A 15 -20.04 9.38 4.99
C ASN A 15 -20.35 9.67 3.50
N ARG A 16 -19.34 9.76 2.62
CA ARG A 16 -19.49 10.08 1.19
C ARG A 16 -19.11 8.91 0.27
N VAL A 17 -18.93 7.71 0.82
CA VAL A 17 -18.65 6.49 0.05
C VAL A 17 -19.88 5.62 -0.09
N ILE A 18 -19.94 4.86 -1.18
CA ILE A 18 -21.01 3.93 -1.48
C ILE A 18 -20.51 2.52 -1.18
N TYR A 19 -21.28 1.79 -0.38
CA TYR A 19 -21.06 0.37 -0.13
C TYR A 19 -22.07 -0.42 -0.97
N SER A 20 -21.63 -1.49 -1.62
CA SER A 20 -22.58 -2.49 -2.14
C SER A 20 -23.22 -3.22 -0.96
N GLU A 21 -24.40 -3.81 -1.17
CA GLU A 21 -25.15 -4.46 -0.09
C GLU A 21 -24.32 -5.55 0.63
N SER A 22 -23.65 -6.41 -0.13
CA SER A 22 -22.81 -7.48 0.41
C SER A 22 -21.58 -6.95 1.16
N LEU A 23 -20.93 -5.89 0.66
CA LEU A 23 -19.80 -5.26 1.35
C LEU A 23 -20.24 -4.55 2.62
N LYS A 24 -21.40 -3.88 2.61
CA LYS A 24 -21.87 -3.12 3.76
C LYS A 24 -22.03 -4.01 4.99
N SER A 25 -22.68 -5.17 4.85
CA SER A 25 -22.86 -6.12 5.96
C SER A 25 -21.52 -6.62 6.53
N LEU A 26 -20.53 -6.86 5.66
CA LEU A 26 -19.19 -7.25 6.09
C LEU A 26 -18.50 -6.13 6.88
N TYR A 27 -18.56 -4.89 6.38
CA TYR A 27 -17.99 -3.74 7.09
C TYR A 27 -18.69 -3.48 8.42
N GLU A 28 -20.02 -3.61 8.49
CA GLU A 28 -20.78 -3.51 9.74
C GLU A 28 -20.36 -4.57 10.75
N GLU A 29 -20.14 -5.82 10.31
CA GLU A 29 -19.66 -6.90 11.18
C GLU A 29 -18.25 -6.62 11.71
N ILE A 30 -17.33 -6.19 10.84
CA ILE A 30 -15.95 -5.85 11.23
C ILE A 30 -15.96 -4.69 12.24
N CYS A 31 -16.65 -3.58 11.93
CA CYS A 31 -16.73 -2.45 12.84
C CYS A 31 -17.34 -2.86 14.19
N LYS A 32 -18.40 -3.68 14.18
CA LYS A 32 -19.07 -4.12 15.41
C LYS A 32 -18.15 -4.98 16.30
N LYS A 33 -17.30 -5.82 15.72
CA LYS A 33 -16.29 -6.59 16.48
C LYS A 33 -15.33 -5.67 17.24
N ASP A 34 -15.02 -4.52 16.65
CA ASP A 34 -14.13 -3.52 17.24
C ASP A 34 -14.88 -2.48 18.11
N GLY A 35 -16.18 -2.66 18.33
CA GLY A 35 -17.00 -1.75 19.13
C GLY A 35 -17.35 -0.42 18.43
N VAL A 36 -17.15 -0.35 17.11
CA VAL A 36 -17.42 0.83 16.28
C VAL A 36 -18.66 0.60 15.43
N GLN A 37 -19.39 1.66 15.08
CA GLN A 37 -20.53 1.57 14.16
C GLN A 37 -20.15 2.17 12.80
N LEU A 38 -20.44 1.47 11.71
CA LEU A 38 -20.11 1.97 10.36
C LEU A 38 -20.86 3.27 10.03
N THR A 39 -22.11 3.38 10.48
CA THR A 39 -22.96 4.56 10.29
C THR A 39 -23.33 5.19 11.63
N GLY A 40 -23.21 6.51 11.75
CA GLY A 40 -23.68 7.23 12.94
C GLY A 40 -22.80 7.12 14.19
N PHE A 41 -21.58 6.56 14.08
CA PHE A 41 -20.65 6.51 15.21
C PHE A 41 -20.13 7.90 15.57
N ALA A 42 -20.70 8.47 16.63
CA ALA A 42 -20.24 9.72 17.21
C ALA A 42 -18.99 9.46 18.05
N HIS A 43 -17.88 10.07 17.65
CA HIS A 43 -16.67 10.14 18.46
C HIS A 43 -16.63 11.53 19.12
N THR A 44 -16.10 11.62 20.34
CA THR A 44 -16.01 12.91 21.09
C THR A 44 -15.25 13.97 20.30
N VAL A 45 -14.22 13.54 19.57
CA VAL A 45 -13.51 14.34 18.56
C VAL A 45 -14.17 14.12 17.21
N LYS A 46 -14.70 15.20 16.63
CA LYS A 46 -15.46 15.20 15.36
C LYS A 46 -14.68 14.58 14.23
N GLU A 47 -13.40 14.89 14.11
CA GLU A 47 -12.49 14.48 13.04
C GLU A 47 -12.27 12.96 13.00
N TYR A 48 -12.53 12.25 14.10
CA TYR A 48 -12.37 10.80 14.20
C TYR A 48 -13.70 10.04 14.09
N SER A 49 -14.82 10.76 13.95
CA SER A 49 -16.12 10.13 13.73
C SER A 49 -16.27 9.72 12.27
N PHE A 50 -16.66 8.47 12.02
CA PHE A 50 -17.00 8.02 10.65
C PHE A 50 -18.12 8.83 10.00
N GLY A 51 -18.98 9.47 10.80
CA GLY A 51 -20.00 10.39 10.31
C GLY A 51 -19.45 11.69 9.73
N PHE A 52 -18.20 12.06 10.05
CA PHE A 52 -17.52 13.27 9.56
C PHE A 52 -16.32 12.97 8.67
N LEU A 53 -15.81 11.73 8.68
CA LEU A 53 -14.82 11.28 7.71
C LEU A 53 -15.49 11.10 6.34
N PRO A 54 -14.97 11.74 5.27
CA PRO A 54 -15.56 11.61 3.93
C PRO A 54 -15.47 10.18 3.39
N GLY A 55 -14.45 9.42 3.79
CA GLY A 55 -14.08 8.16 3.16
C GLY A 55 -13.39 8.40 1.82
N ALA A 56 -12.97 7.31 1.16
CA ALA A 56 -12.31 7.33 -0.14
C ALA A 56 -12.45 5.96 -0.83
N TYR A 57 -11.89 5.79 -2.02
CA TYR A 57 -11.83 4.50 -2.70
C TYR A 57 -10.38 4.09 -2.92
N ARG A 58 -10.05 2.84 -2.61
CA ARG A 58 -8.71 2.29 -2.79
C ARG A 58 -8.76 1.05 -3.69
N LYS A 59 -7.84 0.95 -4.65
CA LYS A 59 -7.72 -0.23 -5.52
C LYS A 59 -7.48 -1.49 -4.68
N LEU A 60 -8.18 -2.57 -5.03
CA LEU A 60 -8.03 -3.86 -4.36
C LEU A 60 -6.69 -4.52 -4.70
N VAL A 61 -6.32 -4.50 -5.98
CA VAL A 61 -5.07 -5.08 -6.48
C VAL A 61 -4.32 -4.03 -7.29
N ILE A 62 -3.01 -3.94 -7.06
CA ILE A 62 -2.10 -3.07 -7.81
C ILE A 62 -1.10 -3.96 -8.54
N LYS A 63 -0.96 -3.75 -9.85
CA LYS A 63 0.10 -4.36 -10.66
C LYS A 63 1.19 -3.31 -10.87
N PRO A 64 2.45 -3.55 -10.44
CA PRO A 64 3.54 -2.65 -10.75
C PRO A 64 3.85 -2.66 -12.26
N ASP A 65 4.16 -1.49 -12.82
CA ASP A 65 4.35 -1.34 -14.26
C ASP A 65 5.71 -1.87 -14.75
N LYS A 66 6.76 -1.67 -13.96
CA LYS A 66 8.15 -2.03 -14.28
C LYS A 66 8.77 -2.78 -13.12
N ILE A 67 8.90 -4.10 -13.26
CA ILE A 67 9.55 -4.98 -12.28
C ILE A 67 10.80 -5.54 -12.95
N GLU A 68 11.95 -5.29 -12.32
CA GLU A 68 13.24 -5.86 -12.68
C GLU A 68 13.77 -6.59 -11.45
N TYR A 69 14.36 -7.78 -11.64
CA TYR A 69 14.93 -8.56 -10.56
C TYR A 69 16.17 -9.32 -11.04
N SER A 70 17.11 -9.54 -10.13
CA SER A 70 18.31 -10.36 -10.33
C SER A 70 18.60 -11.15 -9.07
N PHE A 71 19.35 -12.24 -9.21
CA PHE A 71 19.81 -13.03 -8.07
C PHE A 71 21.29 -12.73 -7.83
N ALA A 72 21.62 -12.31 -6.61
CA ALA A 72 22.99 -12.08 -6.18
C ALA A 72 23.37 -13.13 -5.13
N ARG A 73 24.53 -13.77 -5.31
CA ARG A 73 25.14 -14.60 -4.28
C ARG A 73 26.05 -13.71 -3.45
N TYR A 74 26.00 -13.87 -2.14
CA TYR A 74 26.83 -13.13 -1.21
C TYR A 74 27.11 -14.01 0.02
N SER A 75 28.25 -13.78 0.66
CA SER A 75 28.68 -14.52 1.86
C SER A 75 28.62 -13.68 3.14
N ASP A 76 28.85 -12.37 3.04
CA ASP A 76 28.80 -11.43 4.16
C ASP A 76 27.40 -10.79 4.32
N PRO A 77 26.69 -10.99 5.44
CA PRO A 77 25.40 -10.37 5.72
C PRO A 77 25.39 -8.83 5.74
N ASN A 78 26.55 -8.19 5.88
CA ASN A 78 26.66 -6.73 5.92
C ASN A 78 27.09 -6.13 4.57
N ALA A 79 27.24 -6.93 3.52
CA ALA A 79 27.61 -6.43 2.21
C ALA A 79 26.47 -5.65 1.53
N ASP A 80 26.79 -4.48 0.99
CA ASP A 80 25.86 -3.68 0.20
C ASP A 80 25.67 -4.30 -1.19
N LEU A 81 24.48 -4.81 -1.49
CA LEU A 81 24.17 -5.43 -2.79
C LEU A 81 23.74 -4.42 -3.87
N THR A 82 23.50 -3.16 -3.49
CA THR A 82 23.12 -2.07 -4.39
C THR A 82 23.78 -0.77 -3.96
N ALA A 83 24.19 0.04 -4.93
CA ALA A 83 24.66 1.39 -4.66
C ALA A 83 23.50 2.31 -4.25
N THR A 84 23.74 3.17 -3.26
CA THR A 84 22.82 4.25 -2.89
C THR A 84 23.03 5.48 -3.78
N ASP A 85 22.06 6.40 -3.76
CA ASP A 85 22.17 7.66 -4.51
C ASP A 85 23.39 8.50 -4.08
N LEU A 86 23.71 8.52 -2.78
CA LEU A 86 24.85 9.28 -2.27
C LEU A 86 26.18 8.73 -2.81
N MET A 87 26.35 7.41 -2.82
CA MET A 87 27.56 6.75 -3.33
C MET A 87 27.79 7.07 -4.81
N ARG A 88 26.71 7.09 -5.61
CA ARG A 88 26.76 7.45 -7.04
C ARG A 88 27.22 8.89 -7.26
N VAL A 89 26.64 9.83 -6.51
CA VAL A 89 26.98 11.25 -6.58
C VAL A 89 28.44 11.49 -6.21
N GLU A 90 28.92 10.84 -5.14
CA GLU A 90 30.31 10.96 -4.70
C GLU A 90 31.30 10.30 -5.68
N ALA A 91 30.91 9.22 -6.35
CA ALA A 91 31.70 8.56 -7.38
C ALA A 91 31.72 9.31 -8.73
N GLY A 92 30.83 10.30 -8.92
CA GLY A 92 30.65 10.98 -10.20
C GLY A 92 30.10 10.06 -11.29
N ASP A 93 29.43 8.97 -10.92
CA ASP A 93 28.90 7.95 -11.83
C ASP A 93 27.36 7.89 -11.73
N ASP A 94 26.68 8.09 -12.87
CA ASP A 94 25.22 8.01 -12.98
C ASP A 94 24.72 6.56 -13.24
N SER A 95 25.60 5.56 -13.24
CA SER A 95 25.25 4.16 -13.57
C SER A 95 24.75 3.34 -12.36
N VAL A 96 23.77 2.44 -12.59
CA VAL A 96 23.28 1.46 -11.60
C VAL A 96 24.20 0.24 -11.62
N GLN A 97 25.08 0.08 -10.64
CA GLN A 97 25.92 -1.13 -10.50
C GLN A 97 25.56 -1.89 -9.21
N ALA A 98 25.41 -3.20 -9.33
CA ALA A 98 25.34 -4.10 -8.17
C ALA A 98 26.77 -4.37 -7.68
N LEU A 99 27.04 -4.10 -6.40
CA LEU A 99 28.39 -4.12 -5.82
C LEU A 99 28.85 -5.53 -5.35
N GLY A 100 28.15 -6.59 -5.75
CA GLY A 100 28.46 -7.95 -5.35
C GLY A 100 29.15 -8.77 -6.44
N GLU A 101 30.44 -8.57 -6.65
CA GLU A 101 31.31 -9.60 -7.22
C GLU A 101 32.18 -10.18 -6.09
N ASP A 102 31.87 -11.42 -5.67
CA ASP A 102 32.80 -12.23 -4.89
C ASP A 102 34.08 -12.41 -5.74
N LYS A 103 35.20 -11.84 -5.29
CA LYS A 103 36.52 -12.16 -5.80
C LYS A 103 36.97 -13.48 -5.17
N ASP A 104 36.95 -14.55 -5.96
CA ASP A 104 37.73 -15.77 -5.69
C ASP A 104 39.23 -15.47 -5.68
#